data_AF-A0A2D7PL41-F1
#
_entry.id   AF-A0A2D7PL41-F1
#
_cell.length_a   1.000
_cell.length_b   1.000
_cell.length_c   1.000
_cell.angle_alpha   90.00
_cell.angle_beta   90.00
_cell.angle_gamma   90.00
#
_symmetry.space_group_name_H-M   'P 1'
#
loop_
_entity.id
_entity.type
_entity.pdbx_description
1 polymer ?
#
loop_
_entity_poly.entity_id
_entity_poly.type
_entity_poly.pdbx_seq_one_letter_code
_entity_poly.pdbx_strand_id
1 'polypeptide(L)'
;MPSSGRSAPPSRNLPPFRPRFTIGILYLGGFFLFFSFLQVLPELLRVAETMPPGPEQEEAARRVMQEGLNVLLSVLLSLAATSLGVYYSILPGMRTG
;
A
#
# COMPACT_ATOMS: atom_id res chain seq x y z
N MET A 1 -14.72 -55.64 -26.12
CA MET A 1 -14.41 -54.21 -26.16
C MET A 1 -14.15 -53.73 -24.72
N PRO A 2 -12.92 -53.40 -24.32
CA PRO A 2 -12.66 -52.85 -22.99
C PRO A 2 -12.91 -51.33 -23.00
N SER A 3 -13.73 -50.88 -22.05
CA SER A 3 -14.06 -49.49 -21.79
C SER A 3 -12.84 -48.71 -21.31
N SER A 4 -12.53 -47.63 -22.02
CA SER A 4 -11.48 -46.67 -21.73
C SER A 4 -11.68 -46.00 -20.36
N GLY A 5 -10.80 -46.33 -19.41
CA GLY A 5 -10.63 -45.59 -18.17
C GLY A 5 -10.10 -44.19 -18.47
N ARG A 6 -10.98 -43.17 -18.44
CA ARG A 6 -10.55 -41.77 -18.42
C ARG A 6 -9.97 -41.47 -17.05
N SER A 7 -8.65 -41.43 -16.95
CA SER A 7 -7.97 -40.76 -15.85
C SER A 7 -8.44 -39.30 -15.82
N ALA A 8 -9.06 -38.89 -14.72
CA ALA A 8 -9.40 -37.49 -14.49
C ALA A 8 -8.10 -36.65 -14.57
N PRO A 9 -8.13 -35.46 -15.20
CA PRO A 9 -6.95 -34.61 -15.25
C PRO A 9 -6.55 -34.20 -13.81
N PRO A 10 -5.24 -34.06 -13.53
CA PRO A 10 -4.78 -33.65 -12.20
C PRO A 10 -5.40 -32.29 -11.86
N SER A 11 -6.17 -32.25 -10.78
CA SER A 11 -6.65 -31.01 -10.17
C SER A 11 -5.43 -30.13 -9.88
N ARG A 12 -5.35 -28.98 -10.55
CA ARG A 12 -4.27 -28.02 -10.35
C ARG A 12 -4.47 -27.42 -8.96
N ASN A 13 -3.69 -27.89 -7.99
CA ASN A 13 -3.68 -27.36 -6.62
C ASN A 13 -3.21 -25.90 -6.65
N LEU A 14 -4.15 -24.98 -6.84
CA LEU A 14 -3.90 -23.56 -6.61
C LEU A 14 -3.86 -23.34 -5.09
N PRO A 15 -2.93 -22.52 -4.58
CA PRO A 15 -2.88 -22.21 -3.17
C PRO A 15 -4.22 -21.59 -2.73
N PRO A 16 -4.75 -21.96 -1.55
CA PRO A 16 -5.99 -21.41 -1.06
C PRO A 16 -5.86 -19.90 -0.88
N PHE A 17 -6.87 -19.16 -1.33
CA PHE A 17 -6.96 -17.72 -1.11
C PHE A 17 -6.90 -17.42 0.39
N ARG A 18 -6.06 -16.44 0.78
CA ARG A 18 -5.87 -16.02 2.17
C ARG A 18 -6.35 -14.58 2.33
N PRO A 19 -7.64 -14.33 2.61
CA PRO A 19 -8.21 -12.98 2.70
C PRO A 19 -7.43 -12.05 3.63
N ARG A 20 -6.96 -12.59 4.77
CA ARG A 20 -6.17 -11.84 5.76
C ARG A 20 -4.84 -11.35 5.21
N PHE A 21 -4.18 -12.15 4.37
CA PHE A 21 -2.91 -11.75 3.75
C PHE A 21 -3.12 -10.60 2.77
N THR A 22 -4.15 -10.69 1.92
CA THR A 22 -4.53 -9.61 0.99
C THR A 22 -4.88 -8.33 1.74
N ILE A 23 -5.67 -8.41 2.81
CA ILE A 23 -6.02 -7.27 3.66
C ILE A 23 -4.76 -6.65 4.29
N GLY A 24 -3.82 -7.48 4.77
CA GLY A 24 -2.54 -6.99 5.29
C GLY A 24 -1.73 -6.20 4.25
N ILE A 25 -1.68 -6.66 3.00
CA ILE A 25 -1.03 -5.93 1.91
C ILE A 25 -1.75 -4.59 1.64
N LEU A 26 -3.08 -4.57 1.68
CA LEU A 26 -3.84 -3.33 1.49
C LEU A 26 -3.54 -2.31 2.60
N TYR A 27 -3.43 -2.75 3.85
CA TYR A 27 -3.02 -1.87 4.94
C TYR A 27 -1.60 -1.37 4.77
N LEU A 28 -0.66 -2.25 4.40
CA LEU A 28 0.72 -1.88 4.17
C LEU A 28 0.85 -0.82 3.06
N GLY A 29 0.16 -1.05 1.93
CA GLY A 29 0.10 -0.10 0.82
C GLY A 29 -0.57 1.21 1.22
N GLY A 30 -1.68 1.15 1.95
CA GLY A 30 -2.38 2.33 2.45
C GLY A 30 -1.52 3.19 3.38
N PHE A 31 -0.86 2.57 4.36
CA PHE A 31 0.07 3.28 5.24
C PHE A 31 1.27 3.83 4.50
N PHE A 32 1.82 3.08 3.53
CA PHE A 32 2.92 3.56 2.70
C PHE A 32 2.54 4.85 1.94
N LEU A 33 1.38 4.87 1.29
CA LEU A 33 0.88 6.06 0.59
C LEU A 33 0.62 7.20 1.57
N PHE A 34 0.01 6.91 2.72
CA PHE A 34 -0.26 7.89 3.76
C PHE A 34 1.01 8.55 4.28
N PHE A 35 2.02 7.78 4.67
CA PHE A 35 3.29 8.33 5.16
C PHE A 35 4.10 9.02 4.07
N SER A 36 4.06 8.54 2.83
CA SER A 36 4.71 9.22 1.71
C SER A 36 4.05 10.58 1.43
N PHE A 37 2.73 10.65 1.49
CA PHE A 37 1.98 11.89 1.33
C PHE A 37 2.29 12.88 2.46
N LEU A 38 2.30 12.42 3.72
CA LEU A 38 2.60 13.28 4.86
C LEU A 38 3.99 13.92 4.81
N GLN A 39 4.97 13.28 4.19
CA GLN A 39 6.31 13.85 4.03
C GLN A 39 6.33 15.09 3.12
N VAL A 40 5.59 15.04 2.01
CA VAL A 40 5.57 16.12 1.01
C VAL A 40 4.49 17.16 1.28
N LEU A 41 3.44 16.79 2.02
CA LEU A 41 2.31 17.64 2.36
C LEU A 41 2.69 19.05 2.87
N PRO A 42 3.58 19.23 3.87
CA PRO A 42 3.88 20.57 4.38
C PRO A 42 4.51 21.48 3.31
N GLU A 43 5.34 20.92 2.44
CA GLU A 43 5.98 21.68 1.38
C GLU A 43 5.01 21.98 0.24
N LEU A 44 4.10 21.05 -0.07
CA LEU A 44 2.98 21.29 -1.00
C LEU A 44 2.06 22.41 -0.49
N LEU A 45 1.79 22.47 0.82
CA LEU A 45 1.02 23.55 1.43
C LEU A 45 1.75 24.89 1.31
N ARG A 46 3.07 24.92 1.52
CA ARG A 46 3.87 26.14 1.31
C ARG A 46 3.81 26.62 -0.14
N VAL A 47 3.90 25.72 -1.11
CA VAL A 47 3.75 26.08 -2.54
C VAL A 47 2.36 26.65 -2.80
N ALA A 48 1.32 26.07 -2.20
CA ALA A 48 -0.06 26.56 -2.34
C ALA A 48 -0.29 27.94 -1.70
N GLU A 49 0.37 28.24 -0.58
CA GLU A 49 0.23 29.51 0.15
C GLU A 49 1.09 30.64 -0.45
N THR A 50 2.25 30.32 -1.01
CA THR A 50 3.25 31.31 -1.42
C THR A 50 3.25 31.61 -2.92
N MET A 51 2.69 30.74 -3.75
CA MET A 51 2.66 30.90 -5.20
C MET A 51 1.24 31.06 -5.72
N PRO A 52 0.99 32.01 -6.65
CA PRO A 52 -0.30 32.12 -7.30
C PRO A 52 -0.56 30.89 -8.21
N PRO A 53 -1.84 30.52 -8.44
CA PRO A 53 -2.17 29.41 -9.33
C PRO A 53 -1.65 29.63 -10.75
N GLY A 54 -0.91 28.66 -11.28
CA GLY A 54 -0.31 28.75 -12.61
C GLY A 54 0.68 27.63 -12.91
N PRO A 55 1.28 27.63 -14.12
CA PRO A 55 2.22 26.58 -14.54
C PRO A 55 3.45 26.48 -13.62
N GLU A 56 3.93 27.61 -13.09
CA GLU A 56 5.06 27.63 -12.16
C GLU A 56 4.74 26.93 -10.83
N GLN A 57 3.49 27.04 -10.35
CA GLN A 57 3.02 26.33 -9.16
C GLN A 57 3.01 24.81 -9.39
N GLU A 58 2.57 24.36 -10.57
CA GLU A 58 2.53 22.95 -10.93
C GLU A 58 3.95 22.37 -11.00
N GLU A 59 4.90 23.09 -11.60
CA GLU A 59 6.30 22.70 -11.63
C GLU A 59 6.92 22.62 -10.23
N ALA A 60 6.65 23.62 -9.38
CA ALA A 60 7.12 23.62 -8.00
C ALA A 60 6.56 22.43 -7.20
N ALA A 61 5.25 22.18 -7.30
CA ALA A 61 4.60 21.03 -6.67
C ALA A 61 5.20 19.70 -7.17
N ARG A 62 5.52 19.60 -8.46
CA ARG A 62 6.14 18.41 -9.05
C ARG A 62 7.54 18.16 -8.50
N ARG A 63 8.36 19.21 -8.33
CA ARG A 63 9.70 19.10 -7.74
C ARG A 63 9.62 18.64 -6.28
N VAL A 64 8.70 19.21 -5.50
CA VAL A 64 8.44 18.79 -4.12
C VAL A 64 8.12 17.30 -4.03
N MET A 65 7.29 16.78 -4.94
CA MET A 65 6.99 15.34 -4.96
C MET A 65 8.19 14.47 -5.35
N GLN A 66 9.08 14.97 -6.21
CA GLN A 66 10.26 14.21 -6.67
C GLN A 66 11.40 14.21 -5.65
N GLU A 67 11.62 15.33 -4.97
CA GLU A 67 12.77 15.55 -4.07
C GLU A 67 12.42 15.30 -2.61
N GLY A 68 11.17 15.57 -2.19
CA GLY A 68 10.74 15.50 -0.81
C GLY A 68 10.37 14.11 -0.30
N LEU A 69 10.40 13.08 -1.16
CA LEU A 69 9.89 11.75 -0.82
C LEU A 69 11.02 10.81 -0.42
N ASN A 70 11.10 10.47 0.87
CA ASN A 70 12.00 9.45 1.37
C ASN A 70 11.31 8.08 1.38
N VAL A 71 11.46 7.32 0.29
CA VAL A 71 10.82 6.02 0.08
C VAL A 71 11.14 5.03 1.20
N LEU A 72 12.41 4.98 1.64
CA LEU A 72 12.83 4.06 2.69
C LEU A 72 12.12 4.36 4.01
N LEU A 73 12.04 5.65 4.39
CA LEU A 73 11.32 6.07 5.58
C LEU A 73 9.84 5.71 5.49
N SER A 74 9.19 5.94 4.34
CA SER A 74 7.79 5.54 4.12
C SER A 74 7.58 4.04 4.28
N VAL A 75 8.50 3.21 3.77
CA VAL A 75 8.44 1.75 3.92
C VAL A 75 8.61 1.33 5.38
N LEU A 76 9.58 1.91 6.10
CA LEU A 76 9.81 1.58 7.50
C LEU A 76 8.60 1.96 8.37
N LEU A 77 8.03 3.15 8.15
CA LEU A 77 6.84 3.60 8.87
C LEU A 77 5.61 2.76 8.51
N SER A 78 5.42 2.40 7.25
CA SER A 78 4.28 1.57 6.84
C SER A 78 4.36 0.17 7.42
N LEU A 79 5.55 -0.43 7.44
CA LEU A 79 5.80 -1.71 8.11
C LEU A 79 5.52 -1.60 9.61
N ALA A 80 6.08 -0.59 10.28
CA ALA A 80 5.87 -0.37 11.71
C ALA A 80 4.37 -0.19 12.04
N ALA A 81 3.65 0.66 11.32
CA ALA A 81 2.22 0.88 11.53
C ALA A 81 1.39 -0.38 11.27
N THR A 82 1.69 -1.12 10.21
CA THR A 82 1.02 -2.38 9.90
C THR A 82 1.27 -3.41 10.99
N SER A 83 2.53 -3.60 11.41
CA SER A 83 2.91 -4.53 12.47
C SER A 83 2.26 -4.18 13.80
N LEU A 84 2.25 -2.90 14.20
CA LEU A 84 1.59 -2.46 15.43
C LEU A 84 0.07 -2.65 15.34
N GLY A 85 -0.55 -2.32 14.20
CA GLY A 85 -1.98 -2.49 14.00
C GLY A 85 -2.44 -3.95 14.06
N VAL A 86 -1.60 -4.88 13.58
CA VAL A 86 -1.83 -6.32 13.73
C VAL A 86 -1.62 -6.75 15.18
N TYR A 87 -0.52 -6.34 15.82
CA TYR A 87 -0.19 -6.71 17.20
C TYR A 87 -1.29 -6.31 18.19
N TYR A 88 -1.82 -5.09 18.07
CA TYR A 88 -2.89 -4.59 18.93
C TYR A 88 -4.30 -4.98 18.45
N SER A 89 -4.44 -5.76 17.37
CA SER A 89 -5.74 -6.15 16.80
C SER A 89 -6.68 -4.96 16.47
N ILE A 90 -6.08 -3.79 16.20
CA ILE A 90 -6.80 -2.56 15.86
C ILE A 90 -7.28 -2.61 14.42
N LEU A 91 -6.54 -3.30 13.55
CA LEU A 91 -6.89 -3.44 12.13
C LEU A 91 -8.12 -4.34 11.94
N PRO A 92 -9.24 -3.81 11.43
CA PRO A 92 -10.42 -4.60 11.11
C PRO A 92 -10.09 -5.74 10.12
N GLY A 93 -10.71 -6.91 10.29
CA GLY A 93 -10.47 -8.06 9.41
C GLY A 93 -9.16 -8.83 9.68
N MET A 94 -8.29 -8.34 10.58
CA MET A 94 -7.06 -9.01 11.02
C MET A 94 -7.16 -9.62 12.42
N ARG A 95 -8.29 -9.43 13.13
CA ARG A 95 -8.50 -9.97 14.48
C ARG A 95 -8.48 -11.50 14.46
N THR A 96 -7.63 -12.10 15.27
CA THR A 96 -7.74 -13.51 15.68
C THR A 96 -8.85 -13.59 16.73
N GLY A 97 -10.03 -14.02 16.30
CA GLY A 97 -11.02 -14.57 17.23
C GLY A 97 -10.51 -15.87 17.85
#